data_AF-A0A917J3F3-F1
#
_entry.id   AF-A0A917J3F3-F1
#
_cell.length_a   1.000
_cell.length_b   1.000
_cell.length_c   1.000
_cell.angle_alpha   90.00
_cell.angle_beta   90.00
_cell.angle_gamma   90.00
#
_symmetry.space_group_name_H-M   'P 1'
#
loop_
_entity.id
_entity.type
_entity.pdbx_description
1 polymer ?
#
loop_
_entity_poly.entity_id
_entity_poly.type
_entity_poly.pdbx_seq_one_letter_code
_entity_poly.pdbx_strand_id
1 'polypeptide(L)'
;MATETTETEYRIPIAYRRMENLHIVFWLFKDVSWCMIWKPLGIIMIFPTLIISIVIAWRTRQFVSELCHNLAITIWIAANSYWMISEFLHFDDKIVVGTITYKHLAMVPFCLGILILAYYYVYWKPRNKDAVETM
;
A
#
# COMPACT_ATOMS: atom_id res chain seq x y z
N MET A 1 41.22 -5.95 -21.60
CA MET A 1 40.01 -5.22 -22.05
C MET A 1 38.95 -5.52 -21.00
N ALA A 2 38.82 -4.67 -19.98
CA ALA A 2 37.83 -4.84 -18.93
C ALA A 2 36.49 -4.32 -19.46
N THR A 3 35.48 -5.18 -19.49
CA THR A 3 34.11 -4.81 -19.81
C THR A 3 33.58 -3.94 -18.67
N GLU A 4 33.51 -2.63 -18.89
CA GLU A 4 32.74 -1.71 -18.05
C GLU A 4 31.27 -2.14 -18.15
N THR A 5 30.79 -2.89 -17.17
CA THR A 5 29.37 -3.03 -16.92
C THR A 5 28.86 -1.66 -16.50
N THR A 6 28.32 -0.91 -17.45
CA THR A 6 27.49 0.26 -17.19
C THR A 6 26.25 -0.23 -16.43
N GLU A 7 26.41 -0.43 -15.13
CA GLU A 7 25.29 -0.46 -14.20
C GLU A 7 24.59 0.89 -14.37
N THR A 8 23.49 0.89 -15.11
CA THR A 8 22.60 2.04 -15.22
C THR A 8 22.07 2.30 -13.82
N GLU A 9 22.80 3.12 -13.06
CA GLU A 9 22.44 3.58 -11.71
C GLU A 9 21.15 4.39 -11.82
N TYR A 10 20.03 3.70 -11.71
CA TYR A 10 18.72 4.32 -11.72
C TYR A 10 18.52 5.07 -10.40
N ARG A 11 18.71 6.39 -10.43
CA ARG A 11 18.47 7.24 -9.27
C ARG A 11 17.00 7.64 -9.23
N ILE A 12 16.23 7.05 -8.32
CA ILE A 12 14.87 7.52 -7.99
C ILE A 12 14.96 9.03 -7.70
N PRO A 13 14.20 9.88 -8.41
CA PRO A 13 14.21 11.31 -8.15
C PRO A 13 13.90 11.59 -6.68
N ILE A 14 14.71 12.43 -6.03
CA ILE A 14 14.65 12.74 -4.58
C ILE A 14 13.22 13.15 -4.14
N ALA A 15 12.45 13.76 -5.04
CA ALA A 15 11.06 14.12 -4.81
C ALA A 15 10.15 12.92 -4.49
N TYR A 16 10.32 11.76 -5.15
CA TYR A 16 9.53 10.55 -4.89
C TYR A 16 9.82 9.98 -3.50
N ARG A 17 11.09 9.89 -3.12
CA ARG A 17 11.50 9.47 -1.78
C ARG A 17 10.92 10.37 -0.69
N ARG A 18 10.85 11.69 -0.93
CA ARG A 18 10.21 12.62 0.01
C ARG A 18 8.71 12.38 0.14
N MET A 19 8.02 12.05 -0.96
CA MET A 19 6.59 11.73 -0.95
C MET A 19 6.31 10.41 -0.23
N GLU A 20 7.12 9.37 -0.46
CA GLU A 20 7.03 8.08 0.24
C GLU A 20 7.26 8.23 1.74
N ASN A 21 8.31 8.95 2.14
CA ASN A 21 8.56 9.22 3.56
C ASN A 21 7.41 9.99 4.22
N LEU A 22 6.86 10.99 3.52
CA LEU A 22 5.73 11.76 4.02
C LEU A 22 4.44 10.91 4.10
N HIS A 23 4.22 10.02 3.13
CA HIS A 23 3.13 9.06 3.14
C HIS A 23 3.18 8.16 4.38
N ILE A 24 4.36 7.61 4.70
CA ILE A 24 4.56 6.77 5.90
C ILE A 24 4.24 7.56 7.17
N VAL A 25 4.66 8.83 7.25
CA VAL A 25 4.34 9.68 8.40
C VAL A 25 2.83 9.83 8.57
N PHE A 26 2.09 10.15 7.51
CA PHE A 26 0.63 10.25 7.59
C PHE A 26 -0.02 8.92 7.98
N TRP A 27 0.50 7.81 7.48
CA TRP A 27 0.00 6.49 7.83
C TRP A 27 0.18 6.21 9.32
N LEU A 28 1.36 6.47 9.88
CA LEU A 28 1.60 6.31 11.31
C LEU A 28 0.67 7.19 12.17
N PHE A 29 0.45 8.45 11.78
CA PHE A 29 -0.49 9.33 12.49
C PHE A 29 -1.94 8.82 12.44
N LYS A 30 -2.39 8.28 11.30
CA LYS A 30 -3.69 7.63 11.17
C LYS A 30 -3.83 6.46 12.13
N ASP A 31 -2.83 5.56 12.15
CA ASP A 31 -2.86 4.34 12.95
C ASP A 31 -2.73 4.65 14.46
N VAL A 32 -1.94 5.65 14.85
CA VAL A 32 -1.91 6.13 16.25
C VAL A 32 -3.28 6.68 16.67
N SER A 33 -3.94 7.44 15.79
CA SER A 33 -5.29 7.96 16.06
C SER A 33 -6.30 6.82 16.24
N TRP A 34 -6.13 5.71 15.50
CA TRP A 34 -6.94 4.51 15.67
C TRP A 34 -6.67 3.81 17.01
N CYS A 35 -5.41 3.61 17.39
CA CYS A 35 -5.04 3.03 18.69
C CYS A 35 -5.58 3.84 19.88
N MET A 36 -5.63 5.17 19.74
CA MET A 36 -6.18 6.07 20.77
C MET A 36 -7.71 6.27 20.65
N ILE A 37 -8.38 5.60 19.70
CA ILE A 37 -9.82 5.67 19.43
C ILE A 37 -10.29 7.12 19.14
N TRP A 38 -9.43 7.92 18.53
CA TRP A 38 -9.73 9.29 18.11
C TRP A 38 -10.54 9.30 16.81
N LYS A 39 -11.84 8.98 16.90
CA LYS A 39 -12.75 8.78 15.76
C LYS A 39 -12.67 9.87 14.67
N PRO A 40 -12.86 11.17 14.96
CA PRO A 40 -12.86 12.20 13.91
C PRO A 40 -11.47 12.39 13.30
N LEU A 41 -10.41 12.38 14.12
CA LEU A 41 -9.05 12.58 13.62
C LEU A 41 -8.61 11.42 12.73
N GLY A 42 -8.88 10.18 13.17
CA GLY A 42 -8.58 9.00 12.41
C GLY A 42 -9.26 9.02 11.04
N ILE A 43 -10.58 9.27 10.98
CA ILE A 43 -11.32 9.30 9.72
C ILE A 43 -10.78 10.38 8.78
N ILE A 44 -10.49 11.58 9.30
CA ILE A 44 -9.89 12.66 8.51
C ILE A 44 -8.53 12.24 7.94
N MET A 45 -7.71 11.51 8.72
CA MET A 45 -6.38 11.06 8.30
C MET A 45 -6.40 9.91 7.27
N ILE A 46 -7.52 9.22 7.06
CA ILE A 46 -7.68 8.25 5.95
C ILE A 46 -7.52 8.94 4.59
N PHE A 47 -8.04 10.16 4.44
CA PHE A 47 -8.00 10.87 3.16
C PHE A 47 -6.57 11.21 2.72
N PRO A 48 -5.74 11.95 3.49
CA PRO A 48 -4.39 12.30 3.07
C PRO A 48 -3.52 11.06 2.88
N THR A 49 -3.68 10.02 3.71
CA THR A 49 -2.92 8.76 3.56
C THR A 49 -3.25 8.05 2.25
N LEU A 50 -4.53 7.82 1.97
CA LEU A 50 -4.97 7.12 0.78
C LEU A 50 -4.69 7.92 -0.50
N ILE A 51 -4.93 9.25 -0.48
CA ILE A 51 -4.66 10.13 -1.63
C ILE A 51 -3.18 10.08 -1.98
N ILE A 52 -2.28 10.25 -1.00
CA ILE A 52 -0.84 10.22 -1.27
C ILE A 52 -0.41 8.84 -1.78
N SER A 53 -0.95 7.75 -1.22
CA SER A 53 -0.70 6.37 -1.69
C SER A 53 -1.03 6.20 -3.17
N ILE A 54 -2.23 6.63 -3.56
CA ILE A 54 -2.71 6.53 -4.95
C ILE A 54 -1.86 7.40 -5.88
N VAL A 55 -1.51 8.61 -5.43
CA VAL A 55 -0.67 9.52 -6.22
C VAL A 55 0.72 8.93 -6.45
N ILE A 56 1.33 8.30 -5.43
CA ILE A 56 2.62 7.62 -5.57
C ILE A 56 2.48 6.47 -6.59
N ALA A 57 1.49 5.60 -6.41
CA ALA A 57 1.25 4.48 -7.33
C ALA A 57 1.02 4.95 -8.79
N TRP A 58 0.27 6.03 -8.99
CA TRP A 58 0.02 6.60 -10.31
C TRP A 58 1.29 7.18 -10.95
N ARG A 59 2.12 7.87 -10.16
CA ARG A 59 3.36 8.46 -10.69
C ARG A 59 4.43 7.40 -10.99
N THR A 60 4.51 6.34 -10.19
CA THR A 60 5.46 5.24 -10.43
C THR A 60 4.96 4.22 -11.45
N ARG A 61 3.85 4.46 -12.15
CA ARG A 61 3.27 3.55 -13.16
C ARG A 61 4.23 3.17 -14.31
N GLN A 62 5.27 3.97 -14.52
CA GLN A 62 6.30 3.70 -15.52
C GLN A 62 7.22 2.54 -15.12
N PHE A 63 7.32 2.24 -13.82
CA PHE A 63 8.13 1.16 -13.26
C PHE A 63 7.18 0.11 -12.69
N VAL A 64 7.07 -1.03 -13.38
CA VAL A 64 6.12 -2.07 -13.00
C VAL A 64 6.41 -2.64 -11.61
N SER A 65 7.69 -2.71 -11.21
CA SER A 65 8.11 -3.07 -9.85
C SER A 65 7.48 -2.16 -8.80
N GLU A 66 7.76 -0.86 -8.91
CA GLU A 66 7.25 0.15 -7.98
C GLU A 66 5.72 0.23 -8.01
N LEU A 67 5.12 0.14 -9.20
CA LEU A 67 3.67 0.15 -9.35
C LEU A 67 3.01 -1.00 -8.59
N CYS A 68 3.52 -2.24 -8.75
CA CYS A 68 2.97 -3.39 -8.05
C CYS A 68 3.07 -3.24 -6.53
N HIS A 69 4.21 -2.75 -6.02
CA HIS A 69 4.41 -2.50 -4.60
C HIS A 69 3.50 -1.39 -4.07
N ASN A 70 3.51 -0.23 -4.73
CA ASN A 70 2.71 0.93 -4.32
C ASN A 70 1.20 0.66 -4.44
N LEU A 71 0.78 -0.14 -5.42
CA LEU A 71 -0.61 -0.59 -5.53
C LEU A 71 -0.99 -1.55 -4.41
N ALA A 72 -0.12 -2.51 -4.07
CA ALA A 72 -0.35 -3.41 -2.94
C ALA A 72 -0.47 -2.63 -1.62
N ILE A 73 0.41 -1.65 -1.37
CA ILE A 73 0.34 -0.75 -0.21
C ILE A 73 -0.97 0.05 -0.21
N THR A 74 -1.39 0.58 -1.36
CA THR A 74 -2.64 1.33 -1.48
C THR A 74 -3.85 0.49 -1.09
N ILE A 75 -3.93 -0.74 -1.60
CA ILE A 75 -5.01 -1.69 -1.27
C ILE A 75 -4.95 -2.07 0.22
N TRP A 76 -3.75 -2.24 0.76
CA TRP A 76 -3.54 -2.52 2.17
C TRP A 76 -4.05 -1.39 3.08
N ILE A 77 -3.73 -0.15 2.74
CA ILE A 77 -4.20 1.04 3.48
C ILE A 77 -5.70 1.19 3.36
N ALA A 78 -6.30 0.89 2.20
CA ALA A 78 -7.75 0.85 2.04
C ALA A 78 -8.40 -0.22 2.93
N ALA A 79 -7.84 -1.44 2.97
CA ALA A 79 -8.28 -2.52 3.84
C ALA A 79 -8.23 -2.13 5.33
N ASN A 80 -7.09 -1.57 5.75
CA ASN A 80 -6.86 -1.11 7.11
C ASN A 80 -7.82 0.02 7.50
N SER A 81 -8.07 0.95 6.58
CA SER A 81 -9.03 2.04 6.79
C SER A 81 -10.47 1.53 6.88
N TYR A 82 -10.84 0.52 6.10
CA TYR A 82 -12.15 -0.12 6.21
C TYR A 82 -12.33 -0.81 7.57
N TRP A 83 -11.33 -1.58 8.04
CA TRP A 83 -11.38 -2.20 9.37
C TRP A 83 -11.50 -1.14 10.47
N MET A 84 -10.70 -0.10 10.43
CA MET A 84 -10.78 1.01 11.38
C MET A 84 -12.17 1.67 11.41
N ILE A 85 -12.79 1.91 10.25
CA ILE A 85 -14.17 2.45 10.17
C ILE A 85 -15.17 1.47 10.79
N SER A 86 -14.99 0.16 10.58
CA SER A 86 -15.88 -0.86 11.18
C SER A 86 -15.87 -0.85 12.70
N GLU A 87 -14.70 -0.63 13.32
CA GLU A 87 -14.57 -0.49 14.77
C GLU A 87 -15.12 0.85 15.28
N PHE A 88 -14.86 1.95 14.56
CA PHE A 88 -15.36 3.27 14.97
C PHE A 88 -16.87 3.39 14.93
N LEU A 89 -17.51 2.73 13.97
CA LEU A 89 -18.96 2.71 13.82
C LEU A 89 -19.62 1.50 14.52
N HIS A 90 -18.83 0.71 15.27
CA HIS A 90 -19.29 -0.45 16.05
C HIS A 90 -20.19 -1.41 15.25
N PHE A 91 -19.84 -1.62 13.98
CA PHE A 91 -20.50 -2.62 13.12
C PHE A 91 -19.59 -3.82 12.83
N ASP A 92 -18.41 -3.84 13.42
CA ASP A 92 -17.44 -4.93 13.37
C ASP A 92 -18.01 -6.27 13.83
N ASP A 93 -18.95 -6.27 14.80
CA ASP A 93 -19.66 -7.45 15.29
C ASP A 93 -20.91 -7.82 14.49
N LYS A 94 -21.34 -6.97 13.54
CA LYS A 94 -22.51 -7.29 12.72
C LYS A 94 -22.17 -8.43 11.77
N ILE A 95 -23.02 -9.45 11.78
CA ILE A 95 -22.90 -10.62 10.94
C ILE A 95 -23.34 -10.25 9.53
N VAL A 96 -22.48 -10.49 8.54
CA VAL A 96 -22.78 -10.27 7.11
C VAL A 96 -23.36 -11.55 6.51
N VAL A 97 -22.69 -12.69 6.71
CA VAL A 97 -23.12 -14.01 6.23
C VAL A 97 -22.61 -15.10 7.19
N GLY A 98 -23.50 -15.95 7.71
CA GLY A 98 -23.11 -17.09 8.56
C GLY A 98 -22.40 -16.65 9.86
N THR A 99 -21.11 -16.95 10.00
CA THR A 99 -20.25 -16.51 11.11
C THR A 99 -19.28 -15.38 10.73
N ILE A 100 -19.38 -14.86 9.50
CA ILE A 100 -18.49 -13.83 8.97
C ILE A 100 -19.03 -12.46 9.41
N THR A 101 -18.23 -11.75 10.21
CA THR A 101 -18.54 -10.37 10.61
C THR A 101 -17.97 -9.35 9.63
N TYR A 102 -18.42 -8.10 9.67
CA TYR A 102 -17.87 -7.04 8.80
C TYR A 102 -16.36 -6.85 8.94
N LYS A 103 -15.79 -7.14 10.11
CA LYS A 103 -14.33 -7.15 10.30
C LYS A 103 -13.62 -8.12 9.36
N HIS A 104 -14.22 -9.28 9.09
CA HIS A 104 -13.64 -10.29 8.21
C HIS A 104 -13.66 -9.87 6.74
N LEU A 105 -14.56 -8.96 6.33
CA LEU A 105 -14.56 -8.41 4.97
C LEU A 105 -13.29 -7.60 4.71
N ALA A 106 -12.66 -7.02 5.74
CA ALA A 106 -11.38 -6.34 5.60
C ALA A 106 -10.24 -7.29 5.20
N MET A 107 -10.36 -8.59 5.52
CA MET A 107 -9.35 -9.60 5.19
C MET A 107 -9.23 -9.82 3.67
N VAL A 108 -10.31 -9.64 2.92
CA VAL A 108 -10.33 -9.83 1.46
C VAL A 108 -9.34 -8.88 0.75
N PRO A 109 -9.41 -7.55 0.95
CA PRO A 109 -8.44 -6.65 0.35
C PRO A 109 -7.03 -6.81 0.94
N PHE A 110 -6.86 -7.23 2.21
CA PHE A 110 -5.53 -7.59 2.73
C PHE A 110 -4.91 -8.75 1.94
N CYS A 111 -5.67 -9.83 1.75
CA CYS A 111 -5.23 -10.96 0.94
C CYS A 111 -4.95 -10.55 -0.51
N LEU A 112 -5.76 -9.66 -1.09
CA LEU A 112 -5.53 -9.14 -2.43
C LEU A 112 -4.19 -8.39 -2.54
N GLY A 113 -3.84 -7.57 -1.55
CA GLY A 113 -2.53 -6.90 -1.49
C GLY A 113 -1.36 -7.89 -1.47
N ILE A 114 -1.46 -8.95 -0.66
CA ILE A 114 -0.46 -10.04 -0.63
C ILE A 114 -0.38 -10.73 -1.99
N LEU A 115 -1.52 -11.04 -2.60
CA LEU A 115 -1.57 -11.74 -3.89
C LEU A 115 -0.94 -10.90 -5.02
N ILE A 116 -1.08 -9.57 -4.99
CA ILE A 116 -0.43 -8.68 -5.96
C ILE A 116 1.09 -8.74 -5.81
N LEU A 117 1.61 -8.71 -4.58
CA LEU A 117 3.05 -8.86 -4.32
C LEU A 117 3.53 -10.26 -4.71
N ALA A 118 2.79 -11.30 -4.34
CA ALA A 118 3.12 -12.67 -4.70
C ALA A 118 3.16 -12.86 -6.23
N TYR A 119 2.19 -12.31 -6.95
CA TYR A 119 2.19 -12.30 -8.42
C TYR A 119 3.45 -11.62 -8.98
N TYR A 120 3.82 -10.46 -8.43
CA TYR A 120 5.01 -9.74 -8.84
C TYR A 120 6.28 -10.57 -8.64
N TYR A 121 6.50 -11.13 -7.45
CA TYR A 121 7.73 -11.87 -7.12
C TYR A 121 7.79 -13.28 -7.72
N VAL A 122 6.67 -14.00 -7.76
CA VAL A 122 6.65 -15.42 -8.18
C VAL A 122 6.47 -15.57 -9.68
N TYR A 123 5.74 -14.66 -10.33
CA TYR A 123 5.41 -14.80 -11.76
C TYR A 123 6.08 -13.74 -12.63
N TRP A 124 5.96 -12.46 -12.26
CA TRP A 124 6.43 -11.36 -13.12
C TRP A 124 7.95 -11.24 -13.13
N LYS A 125 8.59 -11.22 -11.95
CA LYS A 125 10.05 -11.13 -11.78
C LYS A 125 10.84 -12.21 -12.54
N PRO A 126 10.53 -13.52 -12.43
CA PRO A 126 11.28 -14.55 -13.16
C PRO A 126 11.05 -14.53 -14.68
N ARG A 127 9.96 -13.92 -15.16
CA ARG A 127 9.61 -13.83 -16.58
C ARG A 127 10.20 -12.60 -17.27
N ASN A 128 10.52 -11.54 -16.50
CA ASN A 128 11.09 -10.29 -16.99
C ASN A 128 12.49 -10.03 -16.40
N LYS A 129 13.43 -10.96 -16.60
CA LYS A 129 14.80 -10.88 -16.06
C LYS A 129 15.61 -9.69 -16.61
N ASP A 130 15.24 -9.18 -17.78
CA ASP A 130 15.92 -8.06 -18.45
C ASP A 130 15.27 -6.69 -18.16
N ALA A 131 14.19 -6.66 -17.36
CA ALA A 131 13.60 -5.40 -16.93
C ALA A 131 14.51 -4.78 -15.87
N VAL A 132 15.04 -3.59 -16.16
CA VAL A 132 15.88 -2.82 -15.23
C VAL A 132 15.23 -2.77 -13.85
N GLU A 133 15.84 -3.43 -12.87
CA GLU A 133 15.40 -3.40 -11.48
C GLU A 133 15.67 -1.98 -10.93
N THR A 134 14.61 -1.31 -10.49
CA THR A 134 14.72 -0.14 -9.64
C THR A 134 14.89 -0.64 -8.22
N MET A 135 16.12 -0.64 -7.70
CA MET A 135 16.43 -0.76 -6.27
C MET A 135 16.87 0.59 -5.71
#